data_AF-A0A914XXV9-F1
#
_entry.id   AF-A0A914XXV9-F1
#
_cell.length_a   1.000
_cell.length_b   1.000
_cell.length_c   1.000
_cell.angle_alpha   90.00
_cell.angle_beta   90.00
_cell.angle_gamma   90.00
#
_symmetry.space_group_name_H-M   'P 1'
#
loop_
_entity.id
_entity.type
_entity.pdbx_description
1 polymer ?
#
loop_
_entity_poly.entity_id
_entity_poly.type
_entity_poly.pdbx_seq_one_letter_code
_entity_poly.pdbx_strand_id
1 'polypeptide(L)' 'MGRAGLINSGGAAGGETDLSDAVRTAVINKRAGGMGLILGRKAFKKSMADGVKLINAVQDVYLDSKITIA' A
#
# COMPACT_ATOMS: atom_id res chain seq x y z
N MET A 1 8.33 -4.20 -17.51
CA MET A 1 7.01 -4.45 -16.89
C MET A 1 6.21 -5.38 -17.80
N GLY A 2 5.38 -6.26 -17.23
CA GLY A 2 4.49 -7.14 -18.01
C GLY A 2 3.42 -6.34 -18.78
N ARG A 3 2.71 -7.00 -19.70
CA ARG A 3 1.67 -6.36 -20.53
C ARG A 3 0.48 -5.81 -19.73
N ALA A 4 0.21 -6.39 -18.56
CA ALA A 4 -0.83 -5.95 -17.64
C ALA A 4 -0.21 -5.60 -16.28
N GLY A 5 -0.67 -4.50 -15.68
CA GLY A 5 -0.23 -4.05 -14.38
C GLY A 5 -0.68 -4.97 -13.25
N LEU A 6 0.25 -5.35 -12.38
CA LEU A 6 -0.07 -6.14 -11.19
C LEU A 6 -0.42 -5.22 -10.02
N ILE A 7 -1.59 -5.44 -9.41
CA ILE A 7 -1.98 -4.85 -8.14
C ILE A 7 -2.09 -5.95 -7.09
N ASN A 8 -1.41 -5.78 -5.96
CA ASN A 8 -1.30 -6.84 -4.94
C ASN A 8 -2.19 -6.59 -3.73
N SER A 9 -2.52 -7.64 -2.99
CA SER A 9 -3.31 -7.53 -1.76
C SER A 9 -2.53 -6.80 -0.65
N GLY A 10 -3.20 -5.91 0.07
CA GLY A 10 -2.66 -5.23 1.26
C GLY A 10 -2.68 -6.07 2.54
N GLY A 11 -3.13 -7.33 2.48
CA GLY A 11 -3.06 -8.28 3.60
C GLY A 11 -4.14 -8.10 4.68
N ALA A 12 -3.92 -8.78 5.82
CA ALA A 12 -4.83 -8.77 6.96
C ALA A 12 -4.73 -7.47 7.79
N ALA A 13 -5.78 -7.16 8.55
CA ALA A 13 -5.73 -6.08 9.55
C ALA A 13 -5.07 -6.61 10.83
N GLY A 14 -3.98 -5.97 11.25
CA GLY A 14 -3.16 -6.26 12.43
C GLY A 14 -3.29 -5.23 13.55
N GLY A 15 -4.16 -4.21 13.40
CA GLY A 15 -4.39 -3.20 14.44
C GLY A 15 -3.39 -2.05 14.34
N GLU A 16 -2.58 -1.84 15.37
CA GLU A 16 -1.70 -0.66 15.48
C GLU A 16 -0.58 -0.63 14.43
N THR A 17 -0.09 -1.80 13.99
CA THR A 17 1.00 -1.91 13.00
C THR A 17 0.52 -1.73 11.56
N ASP A 18 -0.79 -1.61 11.32
CA ASP A 18 -1.35 -1.63 9.97
C ASP A 18 -0.78 -0.54 9.06
N LEU A 19 -0.50 0.64 9.62
CA LEU A 19 0.08 1.75 8.85
C LEU A 19 1.51 1.42 8.40
N SER A 20 2.37 1.00 9.32
CA SER A 20 3.77 0.65 9.00
C SER A 20 3.84 -0.55 8.06
N ASP A 21 2.98 -1.55 8.26
CA ASP A 21 2.93 -2.75 7.43
C ASP A 21 2.44 -2.44 6.01
N ALA A 22 1.41 -1.58 5.87
CA ALA A 22 0.89 -1.16 4.58
C ALA A 22 1.93 -0.38 3.77
N VAL A 23 2.62 0.58 4.42
CA VAL A 23 3.69 1.37 3.79
C VAL A 23 4.85 0.46 3.38
N ARG A 24 5.33 -0.39 4.28
CA ARG A 24 6.40 -1.35 3.98
C ARG A 24 6.05 -2.25 2.79
N THR A 25 4.83 -2.79 2.79
CA THR A 25 4.34 -3.64 1.70
C THR A 25 4.25 -2.87 0.39
N ALA A 26 3.74 -1.64 0.40
CA ALA A 26 3.67 -0.79 -0.79
C ALA A 26 5.06 -0.49 -1.37
N VAL A 27 6.05 -0.18 -0.51
CA VAL A 27 7.43 0.08 -0.95
C VAL A 27 8.01 -1.15 -1.64
N ILE A 28 7.91 -2.31 -0.99
CA ILE A 28 8.39 -3.58 -1.56
C ILE A 28 7.69 -3.87 -2.89
N ASN A 29 6.36 -3.70 -2.94
CA ASN A 29 5.57 -3.96 -4.13
C ASN A 29 5.96 -3.06 -5.31
N LYS A 30 6.07 -1.75 -5.07
CA LYS A 30 6.47 -0.79 -6.11
C LYS A 30 7.87 -1.09 -6.62
N ARG A 31 8.82 -1.38 -5.72
CA ARG A 31 10.19 -1.75 -6.07
C ARG A 31 10.25 -3.04 -6.90
N ALA A 32 9.31 -3.96 -6.70
CA ALA A 32 9.15 -5.17 -7.52
C ALA A 32 8.40 -4.94 -8.85
N GLY A 33 8.03 -3.70 -9.19
CA GLY A 33 7.31 -3.36 -10.42
C GLY A 33 5.78 -3.47 -10.33
N GLY A 34 5.23 -3.64 -9.14
CA GLY A 34 3.79 -3.58 -8.89
C GLY A 34 3.24 -2.16 -9.04
N MET A 35 2.00 -2.04 -9.54
CA MET A 35 1.38 -0.76 -9.90
C MET A 35 0.38 -0.24 -8.86
N GLY A 36 0.14 -1.00 -7.80
CA GLY A 36 -0.80 -0.61 -6.76
C GLY A 36 -0.99 -1.67 -5.69
N LEU A 37 -1.70 -1.29 -4.63
CA LEU A 37 -2.07 -2.17 -3.52
C LEU A 37 -3.57 -2.09 -3.25
N ILE A 38 -4.22 -3.24 -3.09
CA ILE A 38 -5.65 -3.37 -2.77
C ILE A 38 -5.80 -3.37 -1.25
N LEU A 39 -6.32 -2.28 -0.69
CA LEU A 39 -6.56 -2.13 0.74
C LEU A 39 -8.04 -2.31 1.08
N GLY A 40 -8.38 -3.51 1.58
CA GLY A 40 -9.72 -3.80 2.10
C GLY A 40 -9.79 -3.61 3.62
N ARG A 41 -9.95 -4.73 4.33
CA ARG A 41 -10.11 -4.77 5.81
C ARG A 41 -9.08 -3.93 6.57
N LYS A 42 -7.84 -3.85 6.09
CA LYS A 42 -6.77 -3.05 6.70
C LYS A 42 -7.10 -1.54 6.78
N ALA A 43 -7.79 -0.99 5.78
CA ALA A 43 -8.25 0.40 5.79
C ALA A 43 -9.66 0.55 6.41
N PHE A 44 -10.58 -0.34 6.06
CA PHE A 44 -12.01 -0.20 6.38
C PHE A 44 -12.44 -0.74 7.75
N LYS A 45 -11.54 -1.43 8.50
CA LYS A 45 -11.79 -1.81 9.91
C LYS A 45 -11.25 -0.79 10.92
N LYS A 46 -10.94 0.43 10.48
CA LYS A 46 -10.43 1.52 11.32
C LYS A 46 -11.46 2.66 11.41
N SER A 47 -11.18 3.66 12.23
CA SER A 47 -11.89 4.94 12.15
C SER A 47 -11.74 5.53 10.73
N MET A 48 -12.68 6.37 10.30
CA MET A 48 -12.59 7.00 8.98
C MET A 48 -11.27 7.76 8.81
N ALA A 49 -10.88 8.54 9.83
CA ALA A 49 -9.64 9.31 9.82
C ALA A 49 -8.40 8.40 9.65
N ASP A 50 -8.33 7.30 10.41
CA ASP A 50 -7.21 6.36 10.33
C ASP A 50 -7.19 5.59 9.00
N GLY A 51 -8.36 5.23 8.48
CA GLY A 51 -8.50 4.56 7.18
C GLY A 51 -8.03 5.45 6.03
N VAL A 52 -8.43 6.72 6.02
CA VAL A 52 -7.96 7.72 5.04
C VAL A 52 -6.47 7.94 5.15
N LYS A 53 -5.95 8.11 6.37
CA LYS A 53 -4.51 8.27 6.61
C LYS A 53 -3.73 7.08 6.05
N LEU A 54 -4.22 5.86 6.26
CA LEU A 54 -3.59 4.64 5.75
C LEU A 54 -3.60 4.57 4.22
N ILE A 55 -4.72 4.91 3.58
CA ILE A 55 -4.84 4.92 2.12
C ILE A 55 -3.89 5.97 1.52
N ASN A 56 -3.88 7.19 2.05
CA ASN A 56 -3.02 8.27 1.56
C ASN A 56 -1.54 7.91 1.71
N ALA A 57 -1.12 7.33 2.84
CA ALA A 57 0.26 6.91 3.05
C ALA A 57 0.73 5.86 2.01
N VAL A 58 -0.16 4.97 1.58
CA VAL A 58 0.15 4.02 0.49
C VAL A 58 0.19 4.73 -0.86
N GLN A 59 -0.70 5.69 -1.13
CA GLN A 59 -0.65 6.49 -2.35
C GLN A 59 0.63 7.31 -2.45
N ASP A 60 1.09 7.91 -1.35
CA ASP A 60 2.36 8.64 -1.26
C ASP A 60 3.54 7.78 -1.72
N VAL A 61 3.56 6.49 -1.35
CA VAL A 61 4.59 5.55 -1.84
C VAL A 61 4.56 5.39 -3.35
N TYR A 62 3.39 5.29 -3.98
CA TYR A 62 3.28 5.17 -5.45
C TYR A 62 3.57 6.48 -6.18
N LEU A 63 3.29 7.62 -5.55
CA LEU A 63 3.58 8.95 -6.09
C LEU A 63 5.04 9.40 -5.89
N ASP A 64 5.75 8.86 -4.89
CA ASP A 64 7.15 9.22 -4.61
C ASP A 64 8.11 8.72 -5.71
N SER A 65 8.68 9.66 -6.47
CA SER A 65 9.62 9.39 -7.56
C SER A 65 10.95 8.79 -7.10
N LYS A 66 11.30 8.88 -5.82
CA LYS A 66 12.52 8.28 -5.25
C LYS A 66 12.39 6.77 -5.06
N ILE A 67 11.16 6.24 -4.99
CA ILE A 67 10.92 4.81 -4.85
C ILE A 67 10.83 4.20 -6.24
N THR A 68 11.98 3.85 -6.79
CA THR A 68 12.10 3.25 -8.14
C THR A 68 11.99 1.73 -8.09
N ILE A 69 11.80 1.13 -9.26
CA ILE A 69 12.00 -0.31 -9.46
C ILE A 69 13.47 -0.63 -9.15
N ALA A 70 13.71 -1.77 -8.49
CA ALA A 70 15.03 -2.27 -8.12
C ALA A 70 15.72 -2.99 -9.29
#